data_AF-A0A2J0L2X8-F1
#
_entry.id   AF-A0A2J0L2X8-F1
#
_cell.length_a   1.000
_cell.length_b   1.000
_cell.length_c   1.000
_cell.angle_alpha   90.00
_cell.angle_beta   90.00
_cell.angle_gamma   90.00
#
_symmetry.space_group_name_H-M   'P 1'
#
loop_
_entity.id
_entity.type
_entity.pdbx_description
1 polymer ?
#
loop_
_entity_poly.entity_id
_entity_poly.type
_entity_poly.pdbx_seq_one_letter_code
_entity_poly.pdbx_strand_id
1 'polypeptide(L)'
;GFFSVTGSFTVNAPNATDIVLTYDGSSTYEIKWDVYGGVPNATLKYSTTGTAPANHTNTITTVAAVNESYNWTIPDRIGSNLSVMVMDADNPAVNDTSNNPFAIKGNITVNYPNSSSGNWTVGQAQYVNWTPTGNYTTNVIIEYHNGTGWNTLGTQA
;
A
#
# COMPACT_ATOMS: atom_id res chain seq x y z
N GLY A 1 2.73 13.08 44.12
CA GLY A 1 2.92 13.04 42.66
C GLY A 1 1.58 12.73 42.03
N PHE A 2 1.27 13.37 40.91
CA PHE A 2 0.04 13.08 40.16
C PHE A 2 0.33 11.94 39.17
N PHE A 3 -0.65 11.07 38.92
CA PHE A 3 -0.63 10.11 37.82
C PHE A 3 -1.78 10.43 36.86
N SER A 4 -1.59 10.19 35.57
CA SER A 4 -2.61 10.36 34.54
C SER A 4 -3.03 9.01 33.99
N VAL A 5 -4.32 8.81 33.82
CA VAL A 5 -4.87 7.70 33.01
C VAL A 5 -5.16 8.27 31.64
N THR A 6 -4.45 7.80 30.62
CA THR A 6 -4.68 8.16 29.22
C THR A 6 -5.37 7.02 28.49
N GLY A 7 -6.03 7.32 27.38
CA GLY A 7 -6.55 6.29 26.49
C GLY A 7 -5.44 5.48 25.81
N SER A 8 -5.85 4.47 25.05
CA SER A 8 -4.96 3.66 24.21
C SER A 8 -5.67 3.21 22.94
N PHE A 9 -4.88 2.88 21.93
CA PHE A 9 -5.34 2.26 20.69
C PHE A 9 -4.74 0.86 20.54
N THR A 10 -5.41 0.01 19.76
CA THR A 10 -4.83 -1.22 19.23
C THR A 10 -5.23 -1.32 17.77
N VAL A 11 -4.30 -1.16 16.84
CA VAL A 11 -4.52 -1.40 15.42
C VAL A 11 -4.69 -2.91 15.25
N ASN A 12 -5.79 -3.31 14.62
CA ASN A 12 -6.15 -4.71 14.37
C ASN A 12 -5.92 -5.11 12.90
N ALA A 13 -6.09 -4.17 11.98
CA ALA A 13 -5.80 -4.36 10.56
C ALA A 13 -5.27 -3.06 9.94
N PRO A 14 -4.24 -3.15 9.09
CA PRO A 14 -3.47 -4.33 8.68
C PRO A 14 -2.51 -4.80 9.78
N ASN A 15 -2.46 -6.11 10.05
CA ASN A 15 -1.46 -6.73 10.94
C ASN A 15 -0.99 -8.11 10.49
N ALA A 16 -1.64 -8.73 9.51
CA ALA A 16 -1.16 -10.00 8.95
C ALA A 16 0.19 -9.79 8.24
N THR A 17 1.00 -10.84 8.17
CA THR A 17 2.19 -10.84 7.32
C THR A 17 1.79 -10.88 5.86
N ASP A 18 2.70 -10.46 4.98
CA ASP A 18 2.60 -10.64 3.52
C ASP A 18 1.35 -9.99 2.88
N ILE A 19 0.81 -8.93 3.50
CA ILE A 19 -0.26 -8.14 2.89
C ILE A 19 0.31 -7.42 1.66
N VAL A 20 -0.32 -7.64 0.51
CA VAL A 20 -0.03 -6.95 -0.75
C VAL A 20 -1.31 -6.33 -1.30
N LEU A 21 -1.42 -5.01 -1.15
CA LEU A 21 -2.51 -4.21 -1.69
C LEU A 21 -2.23 -3.86 -3.16
N THR A 22 -3.27 -3.75 -3.97
CA THR A 22 -3.14 -3.34 -5.39
C THR A 22 -3.71 -1.95 -5.57
N TYR A 23 -2.93 -1.05 -6.14
CA TYR A 23 -3.40 0.26 -6.56
C TYR A 23 -4.00 0.16 -7.97
N ASP A 24 -5.29 0.47 -8.08
CA ASP A 24 -6.03 0.58 -9.36
C ASP A 24 -6.70 1.95 -9.53
N GLY A 25 -6.47 2.89 -8.60
CA GLY A 25 -7.10 4.21 -8.56
C GLY A 25 -8.44 4.30 -7.81
N SER A 26 -9.01 3.18 -7.35
CA SER A 26 -10.33 3.17 -6.69
C SER A 26 -10.48 2.17 -5.54
N SER A 27 -9.60 1.17 -5.46
CA SER A 27 -9.59 0.15 -4.43
C SER A 27 -9.40 0.78 -3.05
N THR A 28 -10.09 0.20 -2.08
CA THR A 28 -10.02 0.60 -0.67
C THR A 28 -9.56 -0.56 0.19
N TYR A 29 -8.97 -0.23 1.33
CA TYR A 29 -8.58 -1.20 2.36
C TYR A 29 -9.12 -0.73 3.71
N GLU A 30 -9.76 -1.65 4.43
CA GLU A 30 -10.34 -1.34 5.74
C GLU A 30 -9.26 -1.36 6.83
N ILE A 31 -8.99 -0.20 7.43
CA ILE A 31 -8.17 -0.08 8.64
C ILE A 31 -9.09 -0.34 9.83
N LYS A 32 -8.66 -1.17 10.78
CA LYS A 32 -9.42 -1.47 12.02
C LYS A 32 -8.58 -1.20 13.25
N TRP A 33 -9.21 -0.69 14.29
CA TRP A 33 -8.58 -0.48 15.59
C TRP A 33 -9.59 -0.65 16.73
N ASP A 34 -9.09 -0.98 17.91
CA ASP A 34 -9.82 -0.81 19.17
C ASP A 34 -9.37 0.50 19.83
N VAL A 35 -10.29 1.17 20.53
CA VAL A 35 -9.99 2.36 21.34
C VAL A 35 -10.43 2.15 22.79
N TYR A 36 -9.58 2.56 23.72
CA TYR A 36 -9.86 2.51 25.15
C TYR A 36 -9.63 3.87 25.80
N GLY A 37 -10.45 4.19 26.80
CA GLY A 37 -10.46 5.52 27.41
C GLY A 37 -11.22 6.54 26.56
N GLY A 38 -11.49 7.72 27.12
CA GLY A 38 -12.29 8.77 26.49
C GLY A 38 -11.55 9.53 25.39
N VAL A 39 -11.01 8.83 24.39
CA VAL A 39 -10.38 9.44 23.21
C VAL A 39 -11.48 9.80 22.22
N PRO A 40 -11.74 11.09 21.95
CA PRO A 40 -12.84 11.48 21.07
C PRO A 40 -12.52 11.24 19.59
N ASN A 41 -11.29 11.54 19.18
CA ASN A 41 -10.89 11.59 17.77
C ASN A 41 -9.60 10.81 17.53
N ALA A 42 -9.61 10.03 16.46
CA ALA A 42 -8.48 9.26 15.97
C ALA A 42 -7.97 9.86 14.65
N THR A 43 -6.71 10.29 14.62
CA THR A 43 -6.00 10.64 13.39
C THR A 43 -5.29 9.41 12.84
N LEU A 44 -5.66 9.02 11.62
CA LEU A 44 -5.07 7.91 10.89
C LEU A 44 -3.94 8.44 10.00
N LYS A 45 -2.78 7.77 10.05
CA LYS A 45 -1.62 8.08 9.22
C LYS A 45 -1.03 6.82 8.61
N TYR A 46 -0.23 6.98 7.57
CA TYR A 46 0.58 5.90 7.01
C TYR A 46 2.04 6.32 6.80
N SER A 47 2.93 5.32 6.80
CA SER A 47 4.32 5.43 6.42
C SER A 47 4.61 4.68 5.12
N THR A 48 5.68 5.07 4.44
CA THR A 48 6.32 4.31 3.34
C THR A 48 7.72 3.81 3.71
N THR A 49 8.14 4.00 4.97
CA THR A 49 9.53 3.79 5.43
C THR A 49 9.64 2.88 6.66
N GLY A 50 8.55 2.20 7.03
CA GLY A 50 8.50 1.23 8.13
C GLY A 50 7.68 1.69 9.32
N THR A 51 7.69 0.88 10.38
CA THR A 51 6.71 0.89 11.48
C THR A 51 7.02 1.81 12.65
N ALA A 52 8.14 2.55 12.64
CA ALA A 52 8.39 3.49 13.73
C ALA A 52 7.34 4.62 13.72
N PRO A 53 6.76 5.03 14.86
CA PRO A 53 5.73 6.08 14.90
C PRO A 53 6.16 7.38 14.19
N ALA A 54 7.43 7.78 14.34
CA ALA A 54 8.00 8.95 13.68
C ALA A 54 7.97 8.90 12.13
N ASN A 55 7.87 7.70 11.54
CA ASN A 55 7.83 7.52 10.10
C ASN A 55 6.44 7.81 9.50
N HIS A 56 5.40 7.98 10.31
CA HIS A 56 4.01 8.20 9.87
C HIS A 56 3.75 9.68 9.58
N THR A 57 4.34 10.17 8.49
CA THR A 57 4.25 11.58 8.07
C THR A 57 3.06 11.87 7.16
N ASN A 58 2.41 10.85 6.60
CA ASN A 58 1.30 11.03 5.68
C ASN A 58 -0.05 10.87 6.41
N THR A 59 -0.85 11.93 6.45
CA THR A 59 -2.20 11.87 7.06
C THR A 59 -3.20 11.27 6.09
N ILE A 60 -3.98 10.29 6.57
CA ILE A 60 -5.13 9.73 5.86
C ILE A 60 -6.36 10.58 6.15
N THR A 61 -6.74 10.67 7.43
CA THR A 61 -7.95 11.38 7.89
C THR A 61 -7.94 11.55 9.40
N THR A 62 -8.93 12.25 9.94
CA THR A 62 -9.31 12.21 11.35
C THR A 62 -10.79 11.85 11.46
N VAL A 63 -11.12 10.90 12.32
CA VAL A 63 -12.49 10.38 12.52
C VAL A 63 -12.79 10.25 14.01
N ALA A 64 -14.05 10.05 14.37
CA ALA A 64 -14.41 9.69 15.74
C ALA A 64 -13.72 8.36 16.09
N ALA A 65 -13.00 8.32 17.22
CA ALA A 65 -12.20 7.15 17.58
C ALA A 65 -13.07 5.90 17.79
N VAL A 66 -14.30 6.10 18.26
CA VAL A 66 -15.32 5.07 18.45
C VAL A 66 -15.83 4.41 17.15
N ASN A 67 -15.43 4.91 15.97
CA ASN A 67 -15.78 4.26 14.70
C ASN A 67 -15.06 2.92 14.53
N GLU A 68 -13.88 2.76 15.15
CA GLU A 68 -13.07 1.52 15.18
C GLU A 68 -12.68 0.95 13.80
N SER A 69 -13.05 1.66 12.73
CA SER A 69 -12.80 1.28 11.35
C SER A 69 -12.83 2.47 10.40
N TYR A 70 -12.06 2.38 9.31
CA TYR A 70 -12.06 3.36 8.23
C TYR A 70 -11.68 2.71 6.89
N ASN A 71 -12.50 2.92 5.86
CA ASN A 71 -12.20 2.49 4.49
C ASN A 71 -11.21 3.46 3.85
N TRP A 72 -9.94 3.08 3.84
CA TRP A 72 -8.86 3.87 3.28
C TRP A 72 -8.72 3.65 1.77
N THR A 73 -8.86 4.71 0.97
CA THR A 73 -8.50 4.66 -0.45
C THR A 73 -7.00 4.48 -0.59
N ILE A 74 -6.58 3.39 -1.25
CA ILE A 74 -5.18 3.03 -1.42
C ILE A 74 -4.50 4.14 -2.25
N PRO A 75 -3.45 4.81 -1.73
CA PRO A 75 -2.78 5.87 -2.47
C PRO A 75 -1.86 5.29 -3.53
N ASP A 76 -1.51 6.13 -4.51
CA ASP A 76 -0.48 5.81 -5.49
C ASP A 76 0.92 5.90 -4.86
N ARG A 77 1.27 4.90 -4.06
CA ARG A 77 2.53 4.81 -3.31
C ARG A 77 3.06 3.38 -3.35
N ILE A 78 3.57 2.97 -4.50
CA ILE A 78 4.14 1.63 -4.70
C ILE A 78 5.38 1.44 -3.81
N GLY A 79 5.41 0.35 -3.04
CA GLY A 79 6.49 0.04 -2.09
C GLY A 79 6.16 -1.15 -1.21
N SER A 80 7.12 -1.60 -0.40
CA SER A 80 6.99 -2.80 0.46
C SER A 80 7.15 -2.55 1.96
N ASN A 81 7.47 -1.32 2.36
CA ASN A 81 7.73 -0.94 3.76
C ASN A 81 6.62 0.00 4.29
N LEU A 82 5.38 -0.22 3.88
CA LEU A 82 4.26 0.61 4.34
C LEU A 82 3.71 0.11 5.66
N SER A 83 3.19 1.03 6.47
CA SER A 83 2.52 0.75 7.74
C SER A 83 1.47 1.82 7.99
N VAL A 84 0.50 1.54 8.87
CA VAL A 84 -0.49 2.53 9.31
C VAL A 84 -0.44 2.71 10.81
N MET A 85 -0.79 3.91 11.26
CA MET A 85 -0.84 4.29 12.65
C MET A 85 -2.16 5.00 12.94
N VAL A 86 -2.73 4.71 14.09
CA VAL A 86 -3.85 5.43 14.68
C VAL A 86 -3.33 6.19 15.89
N MET A 87 -3.64 7.48 16.01
CA MET A 87 -3.27 8.28 17.17
C MET A 87 -4.41 9.15 17.66
N ASP A 88 -4.39 9.50 18.94
CA ASP A 88 -5.26 10.53 19.51
C ASP A 88 -4.90 11.89 18.89
N ALA A 89 -5.91 12.57 18.32
CA ALA A 89 -5.73 13.86 17.66
C ALA A 89 -5.19 14.96 18.60
N ASP A 90 -5.50 14.88 19.88
CA ASP A 90 -5.13 15.89 20.89
C ASP A 90 -3.90 15.46 21.71
N ASN A 91 -3.58 14.15 21.72
CA ASN A 91 -2.43 13.60 22.44
C ASN A 91 -1.66 12.57 21.60
N PRO A 92 -0.70 13.00 20.75
CA PRO A 92 0.04 12.11 19.86
C PRO A 92 0.85 11.00 20.56
N ALA A 93 1.09 11.10 21.88
CA ALA A 93 1.71 10.02 22.65
C ALA A 93 0.80 8.79 22.82
N VAL A 94 -0.52 8.96 22.66
CA VAL A 94 -1.50 7.88 22.58
C VAL A 94 -1.64 7.49 21.12
N ASN A 95 -0.87 6.48 20.71
CA ASN A 95 -0.89 5.94 19.36
C ASN A 95 -0.68 4.43 19.38
N ASP A 96 -1.06 3.79 18.29
CA ASP A 96 -0.64 2.44 17.98
C ASP A 96 -0.40 2.28 16.48
N THR A 97 0.55 1.41 16.12
CA THR A 97 0.99 1.19 14.74
C THR A 97 0.81 -0.26 14.36
N SER A 98 0.40 -0.52 13.11
CA SER A 98 0.37 -1.86 12.54
C SER A 98 1.69 -2.60 12.76
N ASN A 99 1.64 -3.81 13.28
CA ASN A 99 2.82 -4.57 13.72
C ASN A 99 3.75 -4.93 12.56
N ASN A 100 3.18 -5.28 11.41
CA ASN A 100 3.92 -5.77 10.25
C ASN A 100 3.85 -4.76 9.10
N PRO A 101 4.96 -4.57 8.35
CA PRO A 101 4.91 -3.83 7.12
C PRO A 101 4.06 -4.56 6.07
N PHE A 102 3.45 -3.81 5.18
CA PHE A 102 2.74 -4.30 4.01
C PHE A 102 3.24 -3.63 2.74
N ALA A 103 2.85 -4.20 1.60
CA ALA A 103 3.16 -3.68 0.28
C ALA A 103 1.95 -3.08 -0.41
N ILE A 104 2.19 -2.04 -1.22
CA ILE A 104 1.29 -1.59 -2.28
C ILE A 104 2.01 -1.88 -3.60
N LYS A 105 1.38 -2.63 -4.49
CA LYS A 105 1.83 -2.79 -5.88
C LYS A 105 0.91 -2.03 -6.83
N GLY A 106 1.47 -1.56 -7.93
CA GLY A 106 0.66 -1.14 -9.07
C GLY A 106 0.13 -2.34 -9.84
N ASN A 107 -0.46 -2.05 -11.00
CA ASN A 107 -0.81 -3.06 -12.00
C ASN A 107 -0.07 -2.78 -13.31
N ILE A 108 0.13 -3.80 -14.14
CA ILE A 108 0.65 -3.66 -15.50
C ILE A 108 -0.23 -4.48 -16.43
N THR A 109 -0.81 -3.83 -17.42
CA THR A 109 -1.59 -4.49 -18.47
C THR A 109 -0.75 -4.57 -19.74
N VAL A 110 -0.47 -5.77 -20.24
CA VAL A 110 0.15 -5.95 -21.56
C VAL A 110 -0.92 -5.75 -22.63
N ASN A 111 -0.81 -4.66 -23.38
CA ASN A 111 -1.74 -4.32 -24.46
C ASN A 111 -1.40 -5.10 -25.75
N TYR A 112 -0.12 -5.38 -25.98
CA TYR A 112 0.37 -6.17 -27.11
C TYR A 112 1.77 -6.74 -26.81
N PRO A 113 2.08 -7.99 -27.18
CA PRO A 113 1.16 -9.01 -27.65
C PRO A 113 0.19 -9.45 -26.55
N ASN A 114 -1.01 -9.81 -26.95
CA ASN A 114 -2.10 -10.29 -26.12
C ASN A 114 -2.75 -11.52 -26.78
N SER A 115 -3.84 -12.03 -26.22
CA SER A 115 -4.52 -13.22 -26.73
C SER A 115 -5.04 -13.14 -28.17
N SER A 116 -5.17 -11.94 -28.76
CA SER A 116 -5.62 -11.74 -30.14
C SER A 116 -4.48 -11.39 -31.13
N SER A 117 -3.23 -11.33 -30.66
CA SER A 117 -2.09 -10.83 -31.45
C SER A 117 -1.56 -11.79 -32.52
N GLY A 118 -1.95 -13.07 -32.48
CA GLY A 118 -1.54 -14.08 -33.46
C GLY A 118 -0.05 -14.45 -33.37
N ASN A 119 0.45 -15.14 -34.41
CA ASN A 119 1.84 -15.58 -34.48
C ASN A 119 2.75 -14.48 -35.04
N TRP A 120 3.97 -14.40 -34.53
CA TRP A 120 5.01 -13.51 -35.04
C TRP A 120 5.91 -14.20 -36.07
N THR A 121 6.30 -13.47 -37.11
CA THR A 121 7.21 -13.95 -38.16
C THR A 121 8.65 -13.61 -37.80
N VAL A 122 9.57 -14.58 -37.93
CA VAL A 122 11.00 -14.39 -37.69
C VAL A 122 11.57 -13.27 -38.57
N GLY A 123 12.39 -12.40 -37.98
CA GLY A 123 13.03 -11.27 -38.68
C GLY A 123 12.12 -10.04 -38.89
N GLN A 124 10.86 -10.09 -38.47
CA GLN A 124 9.98 -8.93 -38.44
C GLN A 124 10.03 -8.27 -37.07
N ALA A 125 10.30 -6.96 -37.04
CA ALA A 125 10.22 -6.18 -35.81
C ALA A 125 8.77 -6.15 -35.30
N GLN A 126 8.60 -6.39 -34.01
CA GLN A 126 7.31 -6.36 -33.33
C GLN A 126 7.42 -5.39 -32.15
N TYR A 127 6.34 -4.65 -31.91
CA TYR A 127 6.25 -3.81 -30.72
C TYR A 127 5.79 -4.65 -29.54
N VAL A 128 6.13 -4.21 -28.33
CA VAL A 128 5.53 -4.69 -27.09
C VAL A 128 4.99 -3.43 -26.42
N ASN A 129 3.70 -3.41 -26.14
CA ASN A 129 3.01 -2.26 -25.57
C ASN A 129 2.34 -2.68 -24.28
N TRP A 130 2.48 -1.87 -23.23
CA TRP A 130 1.85 -2.07 -21.94
C TRP A 130 1.37 -0.75 -21.36
N THR A 131 0.43 -0.83 -20.43
CA THR A 131 -0.06 0.30 -19.65
C THR A 131 0.18 0.00 -18.17
N PRO A 132 1.08 0.76 -17.49
CA PRO A 132 1.19 0.71 -16.04
C PRO A 132 0.03 1.46 -15.37
N THR A 133 -0.41 0.96 -14.22
CA THR A 133 -1.30 1.67 -13.28
C THR A 133 -0.51 1.94 -12.00
N GLY A 134 -0.39 3.22 -11.65
CA GLY A 134 0.42 3.70 -10.53
C GLY A 134 1.80 4.23 -10.95
N ASN A 135 2.42 4.97 -10.04
CA ASN A 135 3.73 5.57 -10.21
C ASN A 135 4.81 4.61 -9.67
N TYR A 136 5.54 3.99 -10.59
CA TYR A 136 6.67 3.14 -10.27
C TYR A 136 7.93 4.01 -10.08
N THR A 137 8.67 3.76 -9.00
CA THR A 137 9.95 4.44 -8.72
C THR A 137 11.16 3.67 -9.24
N THR A 138 10.92 2.50 -9.84
CA THR A 138 11.91 1.59 -10.41
C THR A 138 11.49 1.19 -11.82
N ASN A 139 12.48 0.91 -12.67
CA ASN A 139 12.24 0.45 -14.03
C ASN A 139 11.43 -0.85 -14.07
N VAL A 140 10.59 -0.98 -15.09
CA VAL A 140 9.92 -2.23 -15.44
C VAL A 140 10.89 -3.09 -16.26
N ILE A 141 10.95 -4.38 -15.93
CA ILE A 141 11.67 -5.39 -16.73
C ILE A 141 10.67 -6.04 -17.68
N ILE A 142 11.02 -6.11 -18.96
CA ILE A 142 10.20 -6.74 -19.98
C ILE A 142 10.85 -8.08 -20.32
N GLU A 143 10.11 -9.16 -20.13
CA GLU A 143 10.58 -10.51 -20.40
C GLU A 143 9.58 -11.27 -21.26
N TYR A 144 10.07 -12.21 -22.06
CA TYR A 144 9.25 -13.19 -22.75
C TYR A 144 9.60 -14.60 -22.29
N HIS A 145 8.59 -15.45 -22.18
CA HIS A 145 8.78 -16.87 -21.85
C HIS A 145 8.84 -17.70 -23.13
N ASN A 146 9.92 -18.46 -23.33
CA ASN A 146 10.13 -19.29 -24.52
C ASN A 146 9.64 -20.75 -24.36
N GLY A 147 8.91 -21.04 -23.28
CA GLY A 147 8.46 -22.40 -22.91
C GLY A 147 9.40 -23.12 -21.95
N THR A 148 10.67 -22.72 -21.89
CA THR A 148 11.69 -23.30 -20.99
C THR A 148 12.22 -22.32 -19.94
N GLY A 149 12.11 -21.01 -20.20
CA GLY A 149 12.51 -19.97 -19.27
C GLY A 149 12.15 -18.58 -19.73
N TRP A 150 12.32 -17.63 -18.81
CA TRP A 150 12.16 -16.20 -19.05
C TRP A 150 13.43 -15.61 -19.66
N ASN A 151 13.25 -14.74 -20.66
CA ASN A 151 14.32 -14.08 -21.39
C ASN A 151 14.02 -12.58 -21.41
N THR A 152 14.98 -11.77 -20.95
CA THR A 152 14.82 -10.32 -20.87
C THR A 152 14.93 -9.68 -22.27
N LEU A 153 13.92 -8.89 -22.63
CA LEU A 153 13.91 -8.04 -23.84
C LEU A 153 14.53 -6.67 -23.56
N GLY A 154 14.34 -6.15 -22.34
CA GLY A 154 14.90 -4.87 -21.93
C GLY A 154 14.31 -4.34 -20.63
N THR A 155 14.72 -3.12 -20.26
CA THR A 155 14.19 -2.37 -19.11
C THR A 155 13.68 -1.02 -19.58
N GLN A 156 12.54 -0.56 -19.06
CA GLN A 156 12.00 0.77 -19.34
C GLN A 156 11.75 1.53 -18.04
N ALA A 157 12.11 2.81 -18.03
CA ALA A 157 11.87 3.73 -16.92
C ALA A 157 10.40 4.17 -16.86
#